data_AF-A0A3T1ATS3-F1
#
_entry.id   AF-A0A3T1ATS3-F1
#
_cell.length_a   1.000
_cell.length_b   1.000
_cell.length_c   1.000
_cell.angle_alpha   90.00
_cell.angle_beta   90.00
_cell.angle_gamma   90.00
#
_symmetry.space_group_name_H-M   'P 1'
#
loop_
_entity.id
_entity.type
_entity.pdbx_description
1 polymer ?
#
loop_
_entity_poly.entity_id
_entity_poly.type
_entity_poly.pdbx_seq_one_letter_code
_entity_poly.pdbx_strand_id
1 'polypeptide(L)'
;MGRSRYSKSRGISRRWQVVAVVGVAVTITGVGLGVASAAEGVPTVNCPQVDVGGNVPAQARAEVDRNLALLQTQIQEANARIVSTQGQGGANFIQNAILGPLKDKRFATINRIETAIGRNAQKPNLNAEGLSGCTLNEDGGGDDTNAGGGNDNGGGNNGGGNNGGGNVPGANLGILTNSCDTSGLQAHDGFQKGDRCVSTEFGEVGAAANNPTLLITQAPTQVRRNQAFTLRISTRNLIRDRFLAAGQGGYYVESSVLQNGLVRGHFHTACRMLASTRSAPDPAPVPAFFVATEDSRGGAQPDTVTIQVPGLPQAGTAQCASWAGDGSHRIPMMERANQTPALDAVRIRVR
;
A
#
# COMPACT_ATOMS: atom_id res chain seq x y z
N MET A 1 26.67 23.90 -51.64
CA MET A 1 28.00 24.55 -51.63
C MET A 1 27.84 25.98 -51.16
N GLY A 2 28.18 26.24 -49.90
CA GLY A 2 28.16 27.58 -49.32
C GLY A 2 29.47 28.32 -49.58
N ARG A 3 29.41 29.66 -49.57
CA ARG A 3 30.56 30.50 -49.25
C ARG A 3 30.15 31.66 -48.35
N SER A 4 30.76 31.60 -47.17
CA SER A 4 30.81 32.54 -46.07
C SER A 4 31.26 33.96 -46.47
N ARG A 5 30.69 34.98 -45.83
CA ARG A 5 31.42 36.21 -45.46
C ARG A 5 31.06 36.64 -44.05
N TYR A 6 32.06 36.50 -43.18
CA TYR A 6 32.13 37.01 -41.81
C TYR A 6 32.05 38.54 -41.78
N SER A 7 31.29 39.10 -40.83
CA SER A 7 31.45 40.46 -40.33
C SER A 7 31.68 40.41 -38.82
N LYS A 8 32.63 41.22 -38.34
CA LYS A 8 33.23 41.17 -37.00
C LYS A 8 32.78 42.39 -36.18
N SER A 9 32.44 42.11 -34.91
CA SER A 9 32.51 42.97 -33.71
C SER A 9 31.58 44.18 -33.59
N ARG A 10 30.80 44.21 -32.50
CA ARG A 10 30.93 45.20 -31.43
C ARG A 10 30.25 44.70 -30.15
N GLY A 11 31.06 44.53 -29.10
CA GLY A 11 30.62 44.09 -27.78
C GLY A 11 29.85 45.19 -27.05
N ILE A 12 28.77 44.78 -26.38
CA ILE A 12 28.06 45.59 -25.38
C ILE A 12 28.17 44.85 -24.06
N SER A 13 28.92 45.47 -23.16
CA SER A 13 29.08 45.17 -21.76
C SER A 13 27.77 45.43 -21.01
N ARG A 14 27.22 44.44 -20.31
CA ARG A 14 26.32 44.68 -19.17
C ARG A 14 26.49 43.60 -18.10
N ARG A 15 26.92 44.10 -16.95
CA ARG A 15 27.23 43.46 -15.66
C ARG A 15 26.14 42.48 -15.24
N TRP A 16 26.52 41.23 -14.98
CA TRP A 16 25.77 40.32 -14.11
C TRP A 16 26.51 40.23 -12.78
N GLN A 17 25.79 40.56 -11.71
CA GLN A 17 26.26 40.42 -10.34
C GLN A 17 26.35 38.92 -10.01
N VAL A 18 27.58 38.44 -9.81
CA VAL A 18 27.85 37.12 -9.24
C VAL A 18 27.64 37.25 -7.74
N VAL A 19 26.62 36.57 -7.23
CA VAL A 19 26.46 36.32 -5.79
C VAL A 19 27.57 35.33 -5.41
N ALA A 20 28.55 35.82 -4.65
CA ALA A 20 29.60 35.01 -4.07
C ALA A 20 28.97 34.08 -3.01
N VAL A 21 28.89 32.78 -3.34
CA VAL A 21 28.71 31.75 -2.32
C VAL A 21 30.05 31.60 -1.62
N VAL A 22 30.07 31.92 -0.34
CA VAL A 22 31.23 31.70 0.54
C VAL A 22 31.50 30.19 0.58
N GLY A 23 32.55 29.77 -0.12
CA GLY A 23 33.13 28.45 0.02
C GLY A 23 33.81 28.36 1.38
N VAL A 24 33.21 27.62 2.30
CA VAL A 24 33.89 27.18 3.52
C VAL A 24 34.78 26.01 3.11
N ALA A 25 36.06 26.29 2.89
CA ALA A 25 37.09 25.28 2.85
C ALA A 25 37.37 24.82 4.29
N VAL A 26 36.82 23.67 4.69
CA VAL A 26 37.26 22.97 5.90
C VAL A 26 38.46 22.12 5.51
N THR A 27 39.65 22.62 5.81
CA THR A 27 40.88 21.83 5.86
C THR A 27 40.82 20.93 7.09
N ILE A 28 40.52 19.65 6.92
CA ILE A 28 40.68 18.65 8.00
C ILE A 28 42.12 18.16 7.97
N THR A 29 42.98 18.88 8.69
CA THR A 29 44.17 18.28 9.29
C THR A 29 43.71 17.47 10.50
N GLY A 30 43.96 16.16 10.49
CA GLY A 30 43.65 15.29 11.61
C GLY A 30 44.38 15.72 12.88
N VAL A 31 43.63 15.98 13.94
CA VAL A 31 44.02 15.78 15.33
C VAL A 31 42.77 15.25 16.04
N GLY A 32 42.86 14.04 16.58
CA GLY A 32 41.77 13.38 17.28
C GLY A 32 41.32 14.18 18.51
N LEU A 33 40.04 14.52 18.53
CA LEU A 33 39.29 14.81 19.74
C LEU A 33 38.07 13.88 19.69
N GLY A 34 38.21 12.73 20.36
CA GLY A 34 37.13 11.78 20.51
C GLY A 34 36.01 12.40 21.33
N VAL A 35 34.91 12.76 20.68
CA VAL A 35 33.61 12.62 21.31
C VAL A 35 33.26 11.14 21.18
N ALA A 36 33.42 10.40 22.26
CA ALA A 36 32.76 9.12 22.39
C ALA A 36 31.27 9.42 22.51
N SER A 37 30.58 9.53 21.37
CA SER A 37 29.16 9.19 21.36
C SER A 37 29.14 7.72 21.76
N ALA A 38 28.55 7.43 22.92
CA ALA A 38 28.15 6.07 23.23
C ALA A 38 27.40 5.56 21.99
N ALA A 39 27.96 4.56 21.32
CA ALA A 39 27.21 3.81 20.33
C ALA A 39 26.15 3.08 21.15
N GLU A 40 25.01 3.73 21.37
CA GLU A 40 23.79 3.05 21.77
C GLU A 40 23.60 1.94 20.73
N GLY A 41 23.64 0.69 21.18
CA GLY A 41 23.56 -0.46 20.30
C GLY A 41 22.32 -0.33 19.44
N VAL A 42 22.48 -0.28 18.11
CA VAL A 42 21.31 -0.22 17.24
C VAL A 42 20.54 -1.52 17.45
N PRO A 43 19.25 -1.46 17.82
CA PRO A 43 18.48 -2.66 18.03
C PRO A 43 18.43 -3.51 16.77
N THR A 44 18.64 -4.82 16.91
CA THR A 44 18.61 -5.76 15.78
C THR A 44 17.47 -6.75 15.94
N VAL A 45 16.92 -7.20 14.82
CA VAL A 45 15.89 -8.23 14.79
C VAL A 45 16.51 -9.59 15.08
N ASN A 46 15.88 -10.33 15.99
CA ASN A 46 16.18 -11.73 16.26
C ASN A 46 14.99 -12.60 15.85
N CYS A 47 15.24 -13.58 14.98
CA CYS A 47 14.19 -14.47 14.48
C CYS A 47 14.58 -15.93 14.74
N PRO A 48 13.61 -16.81 15.09
CA PRO A 48 13.84 -18.24 15.16
C PRO A 48 14.45 -18.77 13.86
N GLN A 49 15.47 -19.62 13.98
CA GLN A 49 16.04 -20.28 12.81
C GLN A 49 15.05 -21.30 12.24
N VAL A 50 14.95 -21.33 10.93
CA VAL A 50 14.13 -22.32 10.22
C VAL A 50 15.04 -23.48 9.81
N ASP A 51 14.88 -24.61 10.49
CA ASP A 51 15.57 -25.85 10.13
C ASP A 51 14.65 -26.70 9.23
N VAL A 52 15.11 -26.96 8.02
CA VAL A 52 14.40 -27.77 7.04
C VAL A 52 15.07 -29.13 7.07
N GLY A 53 14.50 -30.05 7.86
CA GLY A 53 15.10 -31.36 8.13
C GLY A 53 15.50 -32.16 6.87
N GLY A 54 16.28 -33.24 7.06
CA GLY A 54 17.09 -33.87 6.01
C GLY A 54 16.40 -34.56 4.81
N ASN A 55 15.07 -34.52 4.69
CA ASN A 55 14.32 -35.20 3.62
C ASN A 55 13.80 -34.24 2.53
N VAL A 56 14.63 -33.30 2.06
CA VAL A 56 14.27 -32.40 0.95
C VAL A 56 14.47 -33.11 -0.40
N PRO A 57 13.40 -33.32 -1.21
CA PRO A 57 13.52 -33.90 -2.55
C PRO A 57 14.50 -33.10 -3.42
N ALA A 58 15.28 -33.79 -4.25
CA ALA A 58 16.27 -33.15 -5.11
C ALA A 58 15.67 -32.06 -6.00
N GLN A 59 14.42 -32.26 -6.47
CA GLN A 59 13.69 -31.29 -7.28
C GLN A 59 13.31 -30.02 -6.51
N ALA A 60 13.18 -30.09 -5.17
CA ALA A 60 12.75 -28.98 -4.33
C ALA A 60 13.91 -28.15 -3.75
N ARG A 61 15.14 -28.69 -3.72
CA ARG A 61 16.29 -28.05 -3.05
C ARG A 61 16.50 -26.60 -3.48
N ALA A 62 16.58 -26.34 -4.79
CA ALA A 62 16.81 -25.00 -5.29
C ALA A 62 15.70 -24.01 -4.91
N GLU A 63 14.45 -24.46 -4.77
CA GLU A 63 13.34 -23.61 -4.31
C GLU A 63 13.41 -23.39 -2.79
N VAL A 64 13.72 -24.43 -2.01
CA VAL A 64 13.94 -24.32 -0.56
C VAL A 64 15.09 -23.36 -0.26
N ASP A 65 16.24 -23.50 -0.93
CA ASP A 65 17.42 -22.66 -0.74
C ASP A 65 17.12 -21.18 -1.04
N ARG A 66 16.37 -20.89 -2.11
CA ARG A 66 15.93 -19.52 -2.43
C ARG A 66 15.02 -18.94 -1.34
N ASN A 67 14.12 -19.74 -0.77
CA ASN A 67 13.24 -19.28 0.30
C ASN A 67 13.99 -19.10 1.62
N LEU A 68 14.99 -19.94 1.93
CA LEU A 68 15.87 -19.75 3.08
C LEU A 68 16.70 -18.46 2.95
N ALA A 69 17.25 -18.20 1.76
CA ALA A 69 17.93 -16.94 1.48
C ALA A 69 16.97 -15.73 1.61
N LEU A 70 15.72 -15.87 1.15
CA LEU A 70 14.70 -14.83 1.28
C LEU A 70 14.37 -14.52 2.74
N LEU A 71 14.31 -15.52 3.63
CA LEU A 71 14.14 -15.30 5.07
C LEU A 71 15.25 -14.42 5.65
N GLN A 72 16.50 -14.60 5.19
CA GLN A 72 17.63 -13.76 5.61
C GLN A 72 17.51 -12.34 5.07
N THR A 73 17.10 -12.17 3.81
CA THR A 73 16.85 -10.85 3.23
C THR A 73 15.77 -10.09 4.01
N GLN A 74 14.70 -10.75 4.43
CA GLN A 74 13.63 -10.13 5.22
C GLN A 74 14.14 -9.58 6.57
N ILE A 75 15.06 -10.29 7.23
CA ILE A 75 15.72 -9.83 8.46
C ILE A 75 16.58 -8.59 8.17
N GLN A 76 17.36 -8.61 7.08
CA GLN A 76 18.20 -7.47 6.69
C GLN A 76 17.37 -6.23 6.36
N GLU A 77 16.26 -6.37 5.64
CA GLU A 77 15.33 -5.27 5.36
C GLU A 77 14.73 -4.69 6.65
N ALA A 78 14.36 -5.54 7.60
CA ALA A 78 13.81 -5.11 8.88
C ALA A 78 14.86 -4.35 9.72
N ASN A 79 16.10 -4.86 9.78
CA ASN A 79 17.23 -4.17 10.42
C ASN A 79 17.52 -2.81 9.78
N ALA A 80 17.54 -2.74 8.44
CA ALA A 80 17.72 -1.49 7.73
C ALA A 80 16.59 -0.49 8.03
N ARG A 81 15.34 -0.97 8.13
CA ARG A 81 14.21 -0.12 8.52
C ARG A 81 14.38 0.44 9.92
N ILE A 82 14.75 -0.39 10.91
CA ILE A 82 15.01 0.05 12.29
C ILE A 82 16.03 1.19 12.33
N VAL A 83 17.14 1.05 11.59
CA VAL A 83 18.17 2.10 11.47
C VAL A 83 17.58 3.38 10.86
N SER A 84 16.83 3.25 9.76
CA SER A 84 16.33 4.41 9.01
C SER A 84 15.19 5.19 9.69
N THR A 85 14.52 4.58 10.67
CA THR A 85 13.37 5.16 11.37
C THR A 85 13.66 5.51 12.83
N GLN A 86 14.94 5.57 13.24
CA GLN A 86 15.30 5.98 14.60
C GLN A 86 14.73 7.38 14.91
N GLY A 87 14.02 7.50 16.03
CA GLY A 87 13.34 8.73 16.44
C GLY A 87 12.01 9.03 15.74
N GLN A 88 11.50 8.12 14.88
CA GLN A 88 10.21 8.26 14.20
C GLN A 88 9.21 7.22 14.71
N GLY A 89 8.00 7.69 15.10
CA GLY A 89 6.94 6.84 15.62
C GLY A 89 7.16 6.47 17.09
N GLY A 90 6.12 6.59 17.92
CA GLY A 90 6.20 6.37 19.36
C GLY A 90 6.62 4.94 19.75
N ALA A 91 6.62 4.64 21.06
CA ALA A 91 7.20 3.42 21.65
C ALA A 91 6.83 2.08 20.97
N ASN A 92 5.68 2.00 20.29
CA ASN A 92 5.20 0.77 19.63
C ASN A 92 5.48 0.70 18.12
N PHE A 93 6.21 1.66 17.55
CA PHE A 93 6.43 1.73 16.09
C PHE A 93 7.16 0.50 15.55
N ILE A 94 8.24 0.08 16.21
CA ILE A 94 9.02 -1.10 15.78
C ILE A 94 8.15 -2.35 15.80
N GLN A 95 7.35 -2.54 16.85
CA GLN A 95 6.45 -3.68 16.98
C GLN A 95 5.41 -3.71 15.84
N ASN A 96 4.72 -2.59 15.60
CA ASN A 96 3.58 -2.54 14.69
C ASN A 96 3.98 -2.43 13.22
N ALA A 97 5.00 -1.63 12.92
CA ALA A 97 5.38 -1.30 11.54
C ALA A 97 6.53 -2.15 11.01
N ILE A 98 7.30 -2.82 11.87
CA ILE A 98 8.48 -3.61 11.47
C ILE A 98 8.30 -5.09 11.82
N LEU A 99 8.16 -5.43 13.10
CA LEU A 99 8.09 -6.83 13.55
C LEU A 99 6.79 -7.53 13.14
N GLY A 100 5.65 -6.83 13.16
CA GLY A 100 4.37 -7.35 12.64
C GLY A 100 4.46 -7.77 11.17
N PRO A 101 4.79 -6.85 10.24
CA PRO A 101 4.96 -7.21 8.83
C PRO A 101 6.06 -8.24 8.57
N LEU A 102 7.14 -8.25 9.36
CA LEU A 102 8.20 -9.26 9.25
C LEU A 102 7.67 -10.66 9.60
N LYS A 103 6.85 -10.77 10.65
CA LYS A 103 6.20 -12.02 11.03
C LYS A 103 5.37 -12.58 9.87
N ASP A 104 4.53 -11.75 9.27
CA ASP A 104 3.65 -12.19 8.16
C ASP A 104 4.46 -12.64 6.93
N LYS A 105 5.52 -11.89 6.58
CA LYS A 105 6.44 -12.26 5.48
C LYS A 105 7.14 -13.59 5.73
N ARG A 106 7.64 -13.81 6.95
CA ARG A 106 8.32 -15.06 7.33
C ARG A 106 7.35 -16.23 7.34
N PHE A 107 6.16 -16.06 7.91
CA PHE A 107 5.10 -17.07 7.90
C PHE A 107 4.80 -17.56 6.49
N ALA A 108 4.56 -16.63 5.55
CA ALA A 108 4.31 -16.97 4.15
C ALA A 108 5.49 -17.70 3.51
N THR A 109 6.72 -17.31 3.84
CA THR A 109 7.94 -17.91 3.27
C THR A 109 8.19 -19.31 3.80
N ILE A 110 7.93 -19.57 5.09
CA ILE A 110 8.02 -20.92 5.68
C ILE A 110 6.96 -21.84 5.06
N ASN A 111 5.73 -21.35 4.88
CA ASN A 111 4.68 -22.11 4.19
C ASN A 111 5.03 -22.45 2.73
N ARG A 112 5.76 -21.56 2.03
CA ARG A 112 6.30 -21.86 0.69
C ARG A 112 7.34 -22.98 0.73
N ILE A 113 8.20 -23.02 1.74
CA ILE A 113 9.18 -24.11 1.93
C ILE A 113 8.45 -25.45 2.14
N GLU A 114 7.47 -25.49 3.05
CA GLU A 114 6.67 -26.70 3.28
C GLU A 114 5.97 -27.18 2.01
N THR A 115 5.37 -26.25 1.27
CA THR A 115 4.67 -26.54 0.02
C THR A 115 5.62 -27.06 -1.05
N ALA A 116 6.80 -26.44 -1.21
CA ALA A 116 7.81 -26.88 -2.18
C ALA A 116 8.24 -28.34 -1.95
N ILE A 117 8.43 -28.73 -0.68
CA ILE A 117 8.73 -30.11 -0.29
C ILE A 117 7.52 -31.02 -0.52
N GLY A 118 6.33 -30.56 -0.12
CA GLY A 118 5.07 -31.29 -0.21
C GLY A 118 4.61 -31.66 -1.62
N ARG A 119 5.18 -31.04 -2.67
CA ARG A 119 4.90 -31.40 -4.06
C ARG A 119 5.49 -32.76 -4.47
N ASN A 120 6.56 -33.21 -3.81
CA ASN A 120 7.30 -34.41 -4.21
C ASN A 120 7.65 -35.35 -3.03
N ALA A 121 7.24 -34.99 -1.82
CA ALA A 121 7.36 -35.80 -0.61
C ALA A 121 6.19 -35.49 0.33
N GLN A 122 6.12 -36.18 1.47
CA GLN A 122 5.20 -35.81 2.53
C GLN A 122 5.47 -34.36 2.96
N LYS A 123 4.44 -33.52 2.94
CA LYS A 123 4.54 -32.11 3.36
C LYS A 123 5.01 -32.07 4.83
N PRO A 124 6.17 -31.44 5.13
CA PRO A 124 6.60 -31.26 6.50
C PRO A 124 5.73 -30.20 7.18
N ASN A 125 5.60 -30.32 8.50
CA ASN A 125 5.09 -29.25 9.35
C ASN A 125 6.30 -28.61 10.03
N LEU A 126 6.71 -27.43 9.57
CA LEU A 126 7.83 -26.68 10.13
C LEU A 126 7.38 -25.80 11.31
N ASN A 127 6.11 -25.80 11.69
CA ASN A 127 5.54 -24.89 12.68
C ASN A 127 5.72 -23.42 12.27
N ALA A 128 5.20 -23.05 11.11
CA ALA A 128 5.29 -21.70 10.55
C ALA A 128 4.76 -20.64 11.54
N GLU A 129 3.68 -20.93 12.28
CA GLU A 129 3.12 -20.06 13.30
C GLU A 129 4.15 -19.74 14.39
N GLY A 130 4.85 -20.76 14.91
CA GLY A 130 5.85 -20.62 15.96
C GLY A 130 7.17 -20.01 15.48
N LEU A 131 7.58 -20.23 14.23
CA LEU A 131 8.86 -19.77 13.67
C LEU A 131 8.82 -18.39 13.00
N SER A 132 7.62 -17.87 12.76
CA SER A 132 7.42 -16.58 12.06
C SER A 132 7.72 -15.37 12.93
N GLY A 133 7.44 -15.43 14.23
CA GLY A 133 7.60 -14.30 15.15
C GLY A 133 9.06 -13.96 15.39
N CYS A 134 9.41 -12.67 15.30
CA CYS A 134 10.74 -12.16 15.62
C CYS A 134 10.67 -11.17 16.78
N THR A 135 11.74 -11.09 17.55
CA THR A 135 11.93 -10.16 18.67
C THR A 135 13.01 -9.12 18.33
N LEU A 136 13.19 -8.16 19.23
CA LEU A 136 14.23 -7.15 19.12
C LEU A 136 15.31 -7.44 20.17
N ASN A 137 16.57 -7.45 19.73
CA ASN A 137 17.73 -7.39 20.61
C ASN A 137 18.03 -5.90 20.83
N GLU A 138 17.73 -5.38 22.01
CA GLU A 138 17.87 -3.96 22.34
C GLU A 138 19.35 -3.55 22.55
N ASP A 139 20.24 -4.52 22.81
CA ASP A 139 21.65 -4.30 23.12
C ASP A 139 22.59 -4.65 21.95
N GLY A 140 22.39 -4.02 20.78
CA GLY A 140 23.12 -4.26 19.53
C GLY A 140 24.46 -5.04 19.65
N GLY A 141 24.43 -6.33 19.31
CA GLY A 141 25.58 -7.24 19.38
C GLY A 141 25.35 -8.49 18.51
N GLY A 142 26.39 -8.87 17.75
CA GLY A 142 26.34 -9.82 16.63
C GLY A 142 26.16 -11.31 16.97
N ASP A 143 26.22 -12.12 15.91
CA ASP A 143 26.21 -13.60 15.88
C ASP A 143 26.81 -14.26 17.13
N ASP A 144 26.06 -15.14 17.81
CA ASP A 144 26.18 -16.61 17.70
C ASP A 144 25.54 -17.38 18.91
N THR A 145 25.01 -18.57 18.62
CA THR A 145 24.73 -19.74 19.49
C THR A 145 23.72 -19.72 20.68
N ASN A 146 22.64 -20.51 20.49
CA ASN A 146 22.09 -21.57 21.36
C ASN A 146 21.60 -21.31 22.82
N ALA A 147 20.41 -21.86 23.08
CA ALA A 147 19.82 -22.36 24.35
C ALA A 147 18.84 -21.48 25.17
N GLY A 148 17.56 -21.90 25.15
CA GLY A 148 16.81 -22.22 26.40
C GLY A 148 15.72 -21.25 26.90
N GLY A 149 14.45 -21.59 26.62
CA GLY A 149 13.33 -21.68 27.58
C GLY A 149 12.75 -20.43 28.28
N GLY A 150 11.40 -20.30 28.26
CA GLY A 150 10.66 -19.62 29.33
C GLY A 150 9.40 -18.84 28.91
N ASN A 151 8.22 -19.33 29.32
CA ASN A 151 6.91 -18.66 29.29
C ASN A 151 6.88 -17.33 30.09
N ASP A 152 5.98 -16.38 29.77
CA ASP A 152 4.68 -16.19 30.45
C ASP A 152 3.97 -14.85 30.15
N ASN A 153 2.66 -14.89 30.42
CA ASN A 153 1.55 -13.96 30.16
C ASN A 153 1.57 -12.54 30.79
N GLY A 154 0.73 -11.66 30.20
CA GLY A 154 0.02 -10.55 30.87
C GLY A 154 0.03 -9.26 30.03
N GLY A 155 -1.05 -8.61 29.58
CA GLY A 155 -2.41 -8.46 30.12
C GLY A 155 -2.54 -7.12 30.85
N GLY A 156 -3.13 -6.07 30.23
CA GLY A 156 -3.54 -4.86 31.00
C GLY A 156 -3.65 -3.50 30.27
N ASN A 157 -4.78 -3.29 29.60
CA ASN A 157 -5.72 -2.13 29.62
C ASN A 157 -5.29 -0.64 29.82
N ASN A 158 -5.73 0.18 28.84
CA ASN A 158 -6.42 1.49 28.86
C ASN A 158 -5.80 2.86 29.23
N GLY A 159 -6.13 3.81 28.33
CA GLY A 159 -6.49 5.21 28.60
C GLY A 159 -5.35 6.22 28.45
N GLY A 160 -5.42 7.31 27.68
CA GLY A 160 -6.44 8.02 26.91
C GLY A 160 -5.92 9.45 26.72
N GLY A 161 -6.17 10.13 25.59
CA GLY A 161 -5.75 11.54 25.47
C GLY A 161 -5.66 12.09 24.05
N ASN A 162 -6.78 12.64 23.60
CA ASN A 162 -7.11 13.25 22.31
C ASN A 162 -6.20 14.44 21.89
N ASN A 163 -5.86 14.55 20.60
CA ASN A 163 -5.86 15.86 19.92
C ASN A 163 -6.08 15.70 18.40
N GLY A 164 -7.02 16.49 17.86
CA GLY A 164 -7.74 16.20 16.62
C GLY A 164 -7.00 16.48 15.32
N GLY A 165 -7.32 15.65 14.31
CA GLY A 165 -6.90 15.83 12.92
C GLY A 165 -7.40 14.71 12.01
N GLY A 166 -8.69 14.73 11.66
CA GLY A 166 -9.28 13.95 10.55
C GLY A 166 -9.37 12.43 10.76
N ASN A 167 -10.58 11.88 10.73
CA ASN A 167 -10.80 10.43 10.71
C ASN A 167 -10.22 9.87 9.41
N VAL A 168 -9.01 9.31 9.43
CA VAL A 168 -8.46 8.58 8.29
C VAL A 168 -9.24 7.26 8.19
N PRO A 169 -10.03 7.03 7.12
CA PRO A 169 -10.78 5.78 7.01
C PRO A 169 -9.81 4.59 7.07
N GLY A 170 -10.24 3.52 7.74
CA GLY A 170 -9.52 2.26 7.91
C GLY A 170 -8.09 2.27 8.48
N ALA A 171 -7.72 3.26 9.30
CA ALA A 171 -6.44 3.30 10.03
C ALA A 171 -6.21 2.11 11.00
N ASN A 172 -7.23 1.28 11.26
CA ASN A 172 -7.18 0.14 12.20
C ASN A 172 -7.68 -1.18 11.58
N LEU A 173 -7.78 -1.27 10.25
CA LEU A 173 -8.22 -2.51 9.59
C LEU A 173 -7.03 -3.47 9.45
N GLY A 174 -7.14 -4.66 10.03
CA GLY A 174 -6.22 -5.76 9.73
C GLY A 174 -6.39 -6.27 8.30
N ILE A 175 -5.36 -6.93 7.76
CA ILE A 175 -5.40 -7.58 6.44
C ILE A 175 -6.24 -8.85 6.54
N LEU A 176 -7.22 -9.02 5.65
CA LEU A 176 -8.07 -10.22 5.63
C LEU A 176 -7.38 -11.38 4.91
N THR A 177 -6.80 -11.11 3.74
CA THR A 177 -5.99 -12.06 2.98
C THR A 177 -5.22 -11.33 1.88
N ASN A 178 -4.12 -11.92 1.43
CA ASN A 178 -3.35 -11.49 0.26
C ASN A 178 -3.23 -12.59 -0.81
N SER A 179 -3.91 -13.72 -0.62
CA SER A 179 -3.91 -14.87 -1.53
C SER A 179 -5.26 -15.60 -1.50
N CYS A 180 -5.38 -16.66 -2.30
CA CYS A 180 -6.54 -17.54 -2.30
C CYS A 180 -6.47 -18.66 -1.24
N ASP A 181 -5.40 -18.74 -0.44
CA ASP A 181 -5.16 -19.90 0.43
C ASP A 181 -6.22 -20.07 1.53
N THR A 182 -6.87 -18.97 1.91
CA THR A 182 -7.94 -18.93 2.92
C THR A 182 -9.34 -18.83 2.30
N SER A 183 -9.46 -18.79 0.96
CA SER A 183 -10.76 -18.69 0.30
C SER A 183 -11.49 -20.04 0.31
N GLY A 184 -12.80 -19.99 0.58
CA GLY A 184 -13.69 -21.14 0.42
C GLY A 184 -14.20 -21.33 -1.02
N LEU A 185 -13.85 -20.44 -1.95
CA LEU A 185 -14.30 -20.50 -3.34
C LEU A 185 -13.42 -21.43 -4.18
N GLN A 186 -14.00 -21.96 -5.26
CA GLN A 186 -13.24 -22.73 -6.24
C GLN A 186 -12.17 -21.83 -6.89
N ALA A 187 -10.96 -22.36 -7.11
CA ALA A 187 -9.95 -21.68 -7.91
C ALA A 187 -10.44 -21.42 -9.35
N HIS A 188 -10.04 -20.30 -9.93
CA HIS A 188 -10.30 -20.01 -11.33
C HIS A 188 -9.63 -21.03 -12.27
N ASP A 189 -10.25 -21.25 -13.43
CA ASP A 189 -9.74 -22.10 -14.51
C ASP A 189 -9.35 -21.28 -15.76
N GLY A 190 -9.29 -19.95 -15.61
CA GLY A 190 -9.00 -19.00 -16.69
C GLY A 190 -10.22 -18.58 -17.52
N PHE A 191 -11.42 -19.09 -17.21
CA PHE A 191 -12.65 -18.70 -17.88
C PHE A 191 -13.47 -17.68 -17.07
N GLN A 192 -14.38 -16.96 -17.75
CA GLN A 192 -15.28 -15.96 -17.18
C GLN A 192 -16.36 -16.62 -16.32
N LYS A 193 -16.00 -17.01 -15.09
CA LYS A 193 -16.88 -17.62 -14.10
C LYS A 193 -16.77 -16.84 -12.79
N GLY A 194 -17.91 -16.42 -12.26
CA GLY A 194 -17.99 -15.78 -10.95
C GLY A 194 -17.91 -16.81 -9.83
N ASP A 195 -17.90 -16.32 -8.59
CA ASP A 195 -17.72 -17.11 -7.38
C ASP A 195 -16.45 -17.98 -7.46
N ARG A 196 -15.35 -17.34 -7.86
CA ARG A 196 -14.01 -17.94 -7.98
C ARG A 196 -13.00 -17.13 -7.21
N CYS A 197 -11.94 -17.80 -6.75
CA CYS A 197 -10.73 -17.11 -6.30
C CYS A 197 -9.67 -17.08 -7.41
N VAL A 198 -9.13 -15.89 -7.68
CA VAL A 198 -8.09 -15.63 -8.67
C VAL A 198 -6.75 -15.39 -8.00
N SER A 199 -5.82 -16.33 -8.20
CA SER A 199 -4.57 -16.44 -7.45
C SER A 199 -3.47 -15.50 -7.91
N THR A 200 -3.63 -14.77 -9.02
CA THR A 200 -2.76 -13.65 -9.42
C THR A 200 -3.04 -12.40 -8.57
N GLU A 201 -3.18 -12.62 -7.26
CA GLU A 201 -3.40 -11.61 -6.22
C GLU A 201 -4.63 -10.71 -6.47
N PHE A 202 -5.61 -11.16 -7.27
CA PHE A 202 -6.91 -10.49 -7.40
C PHE A 202 -7.85 -10.88 -6.27
N GLY A 203 -7.79 -12.12 -5.79
CA GLY A 203 -8.71 -12.62 -4.77
C GLY A 203 -10.04 -13.05 -5.35
N GLU A 204 -11.10 -12.86 -4.58
CA GLU A 204 -12.42 -13.38 -4.89
C GLU A 204 -13.20 -12.50 -5.89
N VAL A 205 -13.88 -13.16 -6.82
CA VAL A 205 -14.70 -12.57 -7.88
C VAL A 205 -16.15 -12.96 -7.65
N GLY A 206 -17.03 -11.96 -7.56
CA GLY A 206 -18.46 -12.21 -7.43
C GLY A 206 -19.09 -12.71 -8.73
N ALA A 207 -20.21 -13.42 -8.61
CA ALA A 207 -21.11 -13.66 -9.74
C ALA A 207 -21.50 -12.35 -10.44
N ALA A 208 -21.79 -12.42 -11.74
CA ALA A 208 -22.15 -11.28 -12.56
C ALA A 208 -23.35 -10.47 -12.01
N ALA A 209 -24.29 -11.12 -11.33
CA ALA A 209 -25.44 -10.49 -10.66
C ALA A 209 -25.06 -9.68 -9.41
N ASN A 210 -23.92 -10.02 -8.81
CA ASN A 210 -23.39 -9.45 -7.57
C ASN A 210 -22.21 -8.48 -7.82
N ASN A 211 -21.83 -8.24 -9.08
CA ASN A 211 -20.80 -7.24 -9.37
C ASN A 211 -21.27 -5.85 -8.92
N PRO A 212 -20.35 -5.04 -8.36
CA PRO A 212 -20.67 -3.68 -7.94
C PRO A 212 -21.04 -2.83 -9.15
N THR A 213 -21.95 -1.88 -8.94
CA THR A 213 -22.27 -0.81 -9.89
C THR A 213 -22.28 0.54 -9.17
N LEU A 214 -21.98 1.61 -9.90
CA LEU A 214 -21.87 2.96 -9.36
C LEU A 214 -22.39 3.97 -10.37
N LEU A 215 -23.09 5.00 -9.88
CA LEU A 215 -23.64 6.08 -10.70
C LEU A 215 -23.58 7.42 -9.96
N ILE A 216 -23.14 8.50 -10.62
CA ILE A 216 -23.29 9.87 -10.12
C ILE A 216 -24.69 10.34 -10.47
N THR A 217 -25.61 10.30 -9.51
CA THR A 217 -27.03 10.62 -9.71
C THR A 217 -27.33 12.11 -9.69
N GLN A 218 -26.45 12.92 -9.11
CA GLN A 218 -26.59 14.37 -9.08
C GLN A 218 -25.22 15.07 -9.11
N ALA A 219 -25.07 16.05 -9.99
CA ALA A 219 -23.92 16.94 -10.07
C ALA A 219 -24.34 18.30 -10.67
N PRO A 220 -23.72 19.43 -10.27
CA PRO A 220 -23.94 20.70 -10.93
C PRO A 220 -23.29 20.69 -12.32
N THR A 221 -23.89 21.38 -13.29
CA THR A 221 -23.27 21.59 -14.61
C THR A 221 -22.22 22.71 -14.58
N GLN A 222 -22.34 23.62 -13.61
CA GLN A 222 -21.45 24.77 -13.46
C GLN A 222 -21.32 25.21 -11.99
N VAL A 223 -20.13 25.65 -11.61
CA VAL A 223 -19.82 26.28 -10.32
C VAL A 223 -18.89 27.49 -10.51
N ARG A 224 -18.82 28.39 -9.54
CA ARG A 224 -17.75 29.41 -9.48
C ARG A 224 -16.47 28.81 -8.89
N ARG A 225 -15.31 29.40 -9.19
CA ARG A 225 -14.05 29.04 -8.48
C ARG A 225 -14.25 29.10 -6.97
N ASN A 226 -13.72 28.10 -6.28
CA ASN A 226 -13.82 27.93 -4.82
C ASN A 226 -15.25 27.92 -4.26
N GLN A 227 -16.28 27.76 -5.11
CA GLN A 227 -17.65 27.56 -4.64
C GLN A 227 -17.83 26.09 -4.29
N ALA A 228 -18.22 25.82 -3.04
CA ALA A 228 -18.57 24.49 -2.60
C ALA A 228 -19.78 23.93 -3.38
N PHE A 229 -19.78 22.63 -3.63
CA PHE A 229 -20.89 21.91 -4.25
C PHE A 229 -20.95 20.47 -3.78
N THR A 230 -22.03 19.78 -4.14
CA THR A 230 -22.23 18.38 -3.80
C THR A 230 -22.32 17.50 -5.03
N LEU A 231 -21.90 16.25 -4.86
CA LEU A 231 -22.18 15.14 -5.77
C LEU A 231 -23.01 14.11 -4.99
N ARG A 232 -23.99 13.47 -5.65
CA ARG A 232 -24.67 12.29 -5.10
C ARG A 232 -24.24 11.06 -5.88
N ILE A 233 -23.71 10.08 -5.17
CA ILE A 233 -23.15 8.86 -5.73
C ILE A 233 -24.02 7.72 -5.23
N SER A 234 -24.64 6.98 -6.15
CA SER A 234 -25.32 5.73 -5.83
C SER A 234 -24.39 4.54 -6.06
N THR A 235 -24.36 3.62 -5.09
CA THR A 235 -23.64 2.34 -5.20
C THR A 235 -24.62 1.20 -4.98
N ARG A 236 -24.40 0.06 -5.64
CA ARG A 236 -25.13 -1.19 -5.45
C ARG A 236 -24.13 -2.34 -5.47
N ASN A 237 -24.38 -3.39 -4.69
CA ASN A 237 -23.54 -4.59 -4.58
C ASN A 237 -22.12 -4.28 -4.10
N LEU A 238 -21.98 -3.33 -3.18
CA LEU A 238 -20.70 -2.93 -2.61
C LEU A 238 -20.88 -2.73 -1.10
N ILE A 239 -20.13 -3.49 -0.31
CA ILE A 239 -20.01 -3.31 1.14
C ILE A 239 -18.80 -2.39 1.34
N ARG A 240 -19.00 -1.21 1.93
CA ARG A 240 -18.00 -0.13 2.02
C ARG A 240 -17.30 -0.13 3.36
N ASP A 241 -16.68 -1.25 3.70
CA ASP A 241 -16.06 -1.50 5.01
C ASP A 241 -14.55 -1.85 4.93
N ARG A 242 -13.96 -1.78 3.73
CA ARG A 242 -12.54 -2.08 3.49
C ARG A 242 -11.85 -0.92 2.80
N PHE A 243 -11.03 -0.19 3.54
CA PHE A 243 -10.07 0.77 3.00
C PHE A 243 -8.82 0.76 3.89
N LEU A 244 -7.83 -0.07 3.59
CA LEU A 244 -6.59 -0.07 4.37
C LEU A 244 -5.78 1.18 4.00
N ALA A 245 -5.42 1.98 5.00
CA ALA A 245 -4.78 3.27 4.77
C ALA A 245 -3.50 3.14 3.94
N ALA A 246 -3.50 3.74 2.75
CA ALA A 246 -2.39 3.67 1.79
C ALA A 246 -1.05 4.14 2.39
N GLY A 247 -1.08 5.25 3.13
CA GLY A 247 0.09 5.84 3.78
C GLY A 247 0.68 4.99 4.92
N GLN A 248 -0.03 3.93 5.33
CA GLN A 248 0.43 2.97 6.34
C GLN A 248 0.81 1.62 5.72
N GLY A 249 1.01 1.58 4.40
CA GLY A 249 1.35 0.35 3.68
C GLY A 249 0.15 -0.54 3.32
N GLY A 250 -1.08 -0.09 3.56
CA GLY A 250 -2.31 -0.84 3.27
C GLY A 250 -2.67 -0.98 1.79
N TYR A 251 -1.99 -0.27 0.90
CA TYR A 251 -2.49 -0.06 -0.46
C TYR A 251 -2.49 -1.33 -1.35
N TYR A 252 -1.47 -2.18 -1.23
CA TYR A 252 -1.26 -3.35 -2.10
C TYR A 252 -1.34 -4.69 -1.37
N VAL A 253 -1.74 -4.70 -0.09
CA VAL A 253 -1.52 -5.86 0.80
C VAL A 253 -2.74 -6.74 0.99
N GLU A 254 -3.91 -6.30 0.56
CA GLU A 254 -5.15 -7.07 0.63
C GLU A 254 -5.61 -7.48 -0.77
N SER A 255 -6.10 -8.71 -0.93
CA SER A 255 -6.82 -9.17 -2.12
C SER A 255 -8.32 -8.85 -2.02
N SER A 256 -9.04 -8.87 -3.15
CA SER A 256 -10.51 -8.75 -3.12
C SER A 256 -11.11 -9.90 -2.31
N VAL A 257 -12.10 -9.58 -1.48
CA VAL A 257 -12.86 -10.55 -0.69
C VAL A 257 -14.34 -10.27 -0.81
N LEU A 258 -15.14 -11.32 -0.77
CA LEU A 258 -16.58 -11.25 -0.79
C LEU A 258 -17.16 -11.47 0.61
N GLN A 259 -18.32 -10.88 0.84
CA GLN A 259 -19.20 -11.26 1.94
C GLN A 259 -20.60 -11.43 1.37
N ASN A 260 -21.16 -12.63 1.55
CA ASN A 260 -22.44 -13.02 0.94
C ASN A 260 -22.45 -12.81 -0.59
N GLY A 261 -21.32 -13.07 -1.26
CA GLY A 261 -21.14 -12.89 -2.70
C GLY A 261 -20.95 -11.44 -3.16
N LEU A 262 -20.98 -10.45 -2.25
CA LEU A 262 -20.78 -9.04 -2.57
C LEU A 262 -19.34 -8.61 -2.27
N VAL A 263 -18.79 -7.74 -3.11
CA VAL A 263 -17.45 -7.17 -2.90
C VAL A 263 -17.42 -6.32 -1.64
N ARG A 264 -16.40 -6.56 -0.80
CA ARG A 264 -16.02 -5.67 0.31
C ARG A 264 -14.93 -4.71 -0.13
N GLY A 265 -15.11 -3.44 0.16
CA GLY A 265 -14.31 -2.38 -0.46
C GLY A 265 -14.68 -1.00 0.05
N HIS A 266 -14.59 -0.03 -0.85
CA HIS A 266 -14.89 1.38 -0.67
C HIS A 266 -15.18 1.99 -2.05
N PHE A 267 -15.37 3.31 -2.14
CA PHE A 267 -15.27 3.99 -3.44
C PHE A 267 -14.50 5.29 -3.30
N HIS A 268 -13.94 5.77 -4.40
CA HIS A 268 -13.27 7.07 -4.48
C HIS A 268 -14.15 8.07 -5.21
N THR A 269 -13.98 9.34 -4.88
CA THR A 269 -14.47 10.46 -5.69
C THR A 269 -13.35 11.47 -5.85
N ALA A 270 -13.05 11.86 -7.08
CA ALA A 270 -12.00 12.80 -7.39
C ALA A 270 -12.45 13.81 -8.44
N CYS A 271 -12.03 15.06 -8.30
CA CYS A 271 -12.22 16.09 -9.32
C CYS A 271 -10.86 16.62 -9.78
N ARG A 272 -10.59 16.54 -11.09
CA ARG A 272 -9.39 17.11 -11.71
C ARG A 272 -9.76 18.16 -12.74
N MET A 273 -8.88 19.15 -12.92
CA MET A 273 -9.01 20.15 -13.97
C MET A 273 -8.45 19.59 -15.28
N LEU A 274 -9.24 19.61 -16.36
CA LEU A 274 -8.81 19.12 -17.66
C LEU A 274 -8.06 20.21 -18.42
N ALA A 275 -6.82 19.90 -18.82
CA ALA A 275 -6.06 20.72 -19.77
C ALA A 275 -6.65 20.66 -21.19
N SER A 276 -7.27 19.54 -21.55
CA SER A 276 -7.90 19.28 -22.84
C SER A 276 -9.12 18.38 -22.66
N THR A 277 -10.14 18.57 -23.49
CA THR A 277 -11.33 17.70 -23.55
C THR A 277 -11.26 16.68 -24.69
N ARG A 278 -10.13 16.63 -25.41
CA ARG A 278 -9.92 15.82 -26.62
C ARG A 278 -8.75 14.85 -26.52
N SER A 279 -8.02 14.86 -25.41
CA SER A 279 -6.87 13.99 -25.18
C SER A 279 -6.88 13.49 -23.74
N ALA A 280 -6.24 12.34 -23.52
CA ALA A 280 -6.04 11.83 -22.18
C ALA A 280 -5.22 12.85 -21.35
N PRO A 281 -5.59 13.11 -20.09
CA PRO A 281 -4.85 14.00 -19.22
C PRO A 281 -3.58 13.31 -18.68
N ASP A 282 -2.58 14.13 -18.34
CA ASP A 282 -1.38 13.70 -17.61
C ASP A 282 -1.77 13.07 -16.25
N PRO A 283 -1.29 11.87 -15.90
CA PRO A 283 -1.59 11.23 -14.63
C PRO A 283 -0.82 11.81 -13.44
N ALA A 284 0.28 12.54 -13.63
CA ALA A 284 1.17 12.95 -12.54
C ALA A 284 0.55 13.94 -11.53
N PRO A 285 -0.24 14.96 -11.94
CA PRO A 285 -0.83 15.90 -10.99
C PRO A 285 -1.89 15.23 -10.12
N VAL A 286 -1.82 15.48 -8.80
CA VAL A 286 -2.91 15.12 -7.89
C VAL A 286 -4.20 15.84 -8.29
N PRO A 287 -5.37 15.20 -8.15
CA PRO A 287 -6.63 15.86 -8.44
C PRO A 287 -6.85 17.06 -7.50
N ALA A 288 -7.61 18.05 -7.95
CA ALA A 288 -7.95 19.23 -7.16
C ALA A 288 -8.84 18.89 -5.94
N PHE A 289 -9.50 17.74 -5.98
CA PHE A 289 -10.24 17.17 -4.86
C PHE A 289 -10.15 15.65 -4.92
N PHE A 290 -10.02 15.00 -3.77
CA PHE A 290 -10.08 13.55 -3.62
C PHE A 290 -10.68 13.19 -2.27
N VAL A 291 -11.52 12.15 -2.25
CA VAL A 291 -11.98 11.50 -1.03
C VAL A 291 -12.18 10.01 -1.29
N ALA A 292 -11.89 9.18 -0.29
CA ALA A 292 -12.29 7.79 -0.22
C ALA A 292 -13.45 7.63 0.76
N THR A 293 -14.46 6.85 0.40
CA THR A 293 -15.63 6.58 1.24
C THR A 293 -15.64 5.11 1.68
N GLU A 294 -15.25 4.92 2.94
CA GLU A 294 -15.45 3.72 3.75
C GLU A 294 -16.23 4.18 4.97
N ASP A 295 -17.53 3.92 4.97
CA ASP A 295 -18.49 4.37 5.98
C ASP A 295 -19.15 3.19 6.70
N SER A 296 -18.60 1.97 6.50
CA SER A 296 -19.11 0.70 6.99
C SER A 296 -20.58 0.45 6.65
N ARG A 297 -21.03 0.95 5.49
CA ARG A 297 -22.40 0.81 4.95
C ARG A 297 -22.38 0.15 3.57
N GLY A 298 -23.52 0.16 2.88
CA GLY A 298 -23.69 -0.48 1.57
C GLY A 298 -24.17 -1.93 1.68
N GLY A 299 -24.30 -2.60 0.53
CA GLY A 299 -24.87 -3.94 0.42
C GLY A 299 -25.48 -4.19 -0.96
N ALA A 300 -26.42 -5.13 -1.04
CA ALA A 300 -27.03 -5.56 -2.31
C ALA A 300 -27.97 -4.52 -2.93
N GLN A 301 -28.58 -3.65 -2.11
CA GLN A 301 -29.52 -2.63 -2.59
C GLN A 301 -28.80 -1.32 -2.94
N PRO A 302 -29.37 -0.50 -3.85
CA PRO A 302 -28.87 0.85 -4.07
C PRO A 302 -28.83 1.66 -2.78
N ASP A 303 -27.68 2.24 -2.51
CA ASP A 303 -27.45 3.21 -1.45
C ASP A 303 -26.89 4.49 -2.07
N THR A 304 -27.08 5.64 -1.43
CA THR A 304 -26.63 6.95 -1.93
C THR A 304 -25.81 7.70 -0.89
N VAL A 305 -24.60 8.09 -1.28
CA VAL A 305 -23.69 8.92 -0.49
C VAL A 305 -23.64 10.32 -1.09
N THR A 306 -23.64 11.35 -0.23
CA THR A 306 -23.41 12.73 -0.65
C THR A 306 -21.96 13.11 -0.37
N ILE A 307 -21.26 13.52 -1.43
CA ILE A 307 -19.88 14.00 -1.35
C ILE A 307 -19.87 15.51 -1.41
N GLN A 308 -19.27 16.16 -0.41
CA GLN A 308 -19.06 17.60 -0.38
C GLN A 308 -17.70 17.93 -1.00
N VAL A 309 -17.71 18.70 -2.07
CA VAL A 309 -16.51 19.28 -2.67
C VAL A 309 -16.38 20.72 -2.16
N PRO A 310 -15.32 21.07 -1.40
CA PRO A 310 -15.16 22.42 -0.83
C PRO A 310 -15.09 23.52 -1.89
N GLY A 311 -14.66 23.16 -3.10
CA GLY A 311 -14.55 24.05 -4.25
C GLY A 311 -13.39 23.61 -5.13
N LEU A 312 -13.31 24.18 -6.33
CA LEU A 312 -12.22 23.92 -7.27
C LEU A 312 -11.43 25.20 -7.55
N PRO A 313 -10.09 25.15 -7.57
CA PRO A 313 -9.25 26.34 -7.52
C PRO A 313 -9.11 27.08 -8.85
N GLN A 314 -9.28 26.37 -9.98
CA GLN A 314 -9.00 26.90 -11.30
C GLN A 314 -10.28 26.98 -12.14
N ALA A 315 -10.40 28.05 -12.95
CA ALA A 315 -11.43 28.12 -13.96
C ALA A 315 -11.12 27.13 -15.10
N GLY A 316 -12.13 26.45 -15.62
CA GLY A 316 -11.94 25.46 -16.67
C GLY A 316 -13.06 24.43 -16.73
N THR A 317 -12.77 23.29 -17.37
CA THR A 317 -13.64 22.11 -17.29
C THR A 317 -13.04 21.15 -16.29
N ALA A 318 -13.76 20.88 -15.21
CA ALA A 318 -13.42 19.82 -14.28
C ALA A 318 -14.04 18.51 -14.74
N GLN A 319 -13.31 17.41 -14.58
CA GLN A 319 -13.86 16.06 -14.60
C GLN A 319 -13.93 15.58 -13.16
N CYS A 320 -15.15 15.34 -12.67
CA CYS A 320 -15.37 14.67 -11.40
C CYS A 320 -15.79 13.23 -11.68
N ALA A 321 -14.99 12.28 -11.20
CA ALA A 321 -15.22 10.86 -11.39
C ALA A 321 -15.39 10.18 -10.02
N SER A 322 -16.18 9.12 -10.00
CA SER A 322 -16.29 8.23 -8.86
C SER A 322 -16.20 6.79 -9.34
N TRP A 323 -15.51 5.95 -8.58
CA TRP A 323 -15.29 4.55 -8.91
C TRP A 323 -15.17 3.70 -7.65
N ALA A 324 -15.72 2.48 -7.69
CA ALA A 324 -15.56 1.53 -6.61
C ALA A 324 -14.12 1.02 -6.55
N GLY A 325 -13.67 0.71 -5.33
CA GLY A 325 -12.43 0.02 -5.04
C GLY A 325 -12.74 -1.23 -4.21
N ASP A 326 -12.13 -2.36 -4.54
CA ASP A 326 -12.04 -3.49 -3.60
C ASP A 326 -11.08 -3.14 -2.43
N GLY A 327 -10.86 -4.09 -1.51
CA GLY A 327 -9.89 -3.91 -0.41
C GLY A 327 -8.45 -3.57 -0.86
N SER A 328 -8.13 -3.77 -2.14
CA SER A 328 -6.83 -3.53 -2.77
C SER A 328 -6.76 -2.24 -3.59
N HIS A 329 -7.80 -1.38 -3.52
CA HIS A 329 -7.93 -0.15 -4.30
C HIS A 329 -8.06 -0.32 -5.83
N ARG A 330 -8.24 -1.56 -6.30
CA ARG A 330 -8.54 -1.82 -7.72
C ARG A 330 -10.03 -1.67 -7.96
N ILE A 331 -10.42 -1.24 -9.16
CA ILE A 331 -11.81 -1.41 -9.58
C ILE A 331 -12.13 -2.91 -9.47
N PRO A 332 -13.17 -3.30 -8.72
CA PRO A 332 -13.45 -4.70 -8.46
C PRO A 332 -13.52 -5.49 -9.76
N MET A 333 -12.81 -6.63 -9.78
CA MET A 333 -12.80 -7.49 -10.96
C MET A 333 -14.22 -8.00 -11.24
N MET A 334 -14.61 -7.93 -12.50
CA MET A 334 -15.93 -8.36 -12.97
C MET A 334 -15.83 -9.77 -13.55
N GLU A 335 -16.87 -10.59 -13.34
CA GLU A 335 -17.00 -11.89 -14.01
C GLU A 335 -16.78 -11.83 -15.53
N ARG A 336 -17.33 -10.81 -16.21
CA ARG A 336 -17.32 -10.71 -17.68
C ARG A 336 -16.71 -9.42 -18.19
N ALA A 337 -16.02 -9.51 -19.33
CA ALA A 337 -15.39 -8.37 -19.98
C ALA A 337 -16.38 -7.35 -20.55
N ASN A 338 -17.62 -7.76 -20.87
CA ASN A 338 -18.66 -6.91 -21.44
C ASN A 338 -19.59 -6.29 -20.38
N GLN A 339 -19.11 -6.15 -19.14
CA GLN A 339 -19.82 -5.46 -18.08
C GLN A 339 -19.29 -4.03 -17.92
N THR A 340 -20.19 -3.09 -17.64
CA THR A 340 -19.79 -1.74 -17.26
C THR A 340 -19.20 -1.78 -15.85
N PRO A 341 -17.96 -1.32 -15.63
CA PRO A 341 -17.38 -1.26 -14.30
C PRO A 341 -18.14 -0.28 -13.41
N ALA A 342 -18.02 -0.44 -12.09
CA ALA A 342 -18.52 0.50 -11.10
C ALA A 342 -17.74 1.82 -11.13
N LEU A 343 -17.95 2.61 -12.18
CA LEU A 343 -17.31 3.89 -12.44
C LEU A 343 -18.29 4.81 -13.18
N ASP A 344 -18.29 6.08 -12.79
CA ASP A 344 -19.00 7.12 -13.52
C ASP A 344 -18.24 8.46 -13.44
N ALA A 345 -18.45 9.34 -14.41
CA ALA A 345 -17.80 10.64 -14.47
C ALA A 345 -18.67 11.71 -15.12
N VAL A 346 -18.64 12.90 -14.52
CA VAL A 346 -19.32 14.10 -15.01
C VAL A 346 -18.33 15.21 -15.35
N ARG A 347 -18.75 16.14 -16.21
CA ARG A 347 -18.00 17.36 -16.53
C ARG A 347 -18.71 18.57 -15.93
N ILE A 348 -17.94 19.39 -15.21
CA ILE A 348 -18.45 20.58 -14.52
C ILE A 348 -17.67 21.79 -15.02
N ARG A 349 -18.37 22.85 -15.44
CA ARG A 349 -17.72 24.11 -15.84
C ARG A 349 -17.43 24.95 -14.60
N VAL A 350 -16.16 25.23 -14.33
CA VAL A 350 -15.73 26.15 -13.27
C VAL A 350 -15.50 27.54 -13.87
N ARG A 351 -16.28 28.54 -13.44
CA ARG A 351 -16.12 29.94 -13.89
C ARG A 351 -15.38 30.77 -12.85
#